data_AF-A0A3Q9BNC9-F1
#
_entry.id   AF-A0A3Q9BNC9-F1
#
_cell.length_a   1.000
_cell.length_b   1.000
_cell.length_c   1.000
_cell.angle_alpha   90.00
_cell.angle_beta   90.00
_cell.angle_gamma   90.00
#
_symmetry.space_group_name_H-M   'P 1'
#
loop_
_entity.id
_entity.type
_entity.pdbx_description
1 polymer ?
#
loop_
_entity_poly.entity_id
_entity_poly.type
_entity_poly.pdbx_seq_one_letter_code
_entity_poly.pdbx_strand_id
1 'polypeptide(L)'
;MKQFNKLSKQTLSAMTMMAATIFAHAANAPSDDEKSIRTEDKPKTTYICQMGNHSHMAGMGPEQEYDKPGICPTDGMEMIAKNSRLRVAVLVYEGVQDIDYSGPMEVFGQAGAKIFTVAANTESVHSTYGIKMQPDFELDHAPEADVLLIPGGNVNAIINNPKALAWVRQRSGDVKTVLSVCTGAFILGKAGLLDGLSATTIAGAIPQLEKMAPKAHIVTNRRYVDNGKFITTAGLSAGMDGALHVVDREIGRLRAQDVARGIEYEWHPDGKGSFALLAAYQMPDVSILLPEGTPWERTVERGNTRQWEVRGRVEIANSAKDFLDASAIAIKTEKWTPVSDKDQSHRHFIKNKDGISWELDLSLANDNAPSAYQLRLVVKVVSGDKKKLAKI
;
A
#
# COMPACT_ATOMS: atom_id res chain seq x y z
N MET A 1 12.48 -50.95 72.29
CA MET A 1 13.03 -49.78 73.01
C MET A 1 12.98 -48.55 72.11
N LYS A 2 11.89 -47.79 72.22
CA LYS A 2 11.86 -46.37 72.64
C LYS A 2 12.50 -45.32 71.69
N GLN A 3 12.33 -45.44 70.37
CA GLN A 3 12.27 -44.23 69.51
C GLN A 3 11.57 -44.37 68.15
N PHE A 4 11.14 -45.57 67.72
CA PHE A 4 10.32 -45.76 66.50
C PHE A 4 8.80 -45.77 66.72
N ASN A 5 8.32 -45.70 67.97
CA ASN A 5 6.88 -45.80 68.32
C ASN A 5 6.17 -44.45 68.57
N LYS A 6 6.77 -43.32 68.18
CA LYS A 6 6.18 -41.98 68.39
C LYS A 6 5.80 -41.24 67.09
N LEU A 7 6.20 -41.74 65.91
CA LEU A 7 5.84 -41.16 64.61
C LEU A 7 4.74 -41.92 63.85
N SER A 8 4.27 -43.08 64.33
CA SER A 8 3.13 -43.81 63.71
C SER A 8 1.76 -43.52 64.36
N LYS A 9 1.71 -42.75 65.46
CA LYS A 9 0.46 -42.43 66.19
C LYS A 9 -0.14 -41.05 65.88
N GLN A 10 0.58 -40.17 65.18
CA GLN A 10 0.03 -38.88 64.72
C GLN A 10 -0.48 -38.90 63.27
N THR A 11 -0.06 -39.87 62.46
CA THR A 11 -0.49 -40.03 61.06
C THR A 11 -1.75 -40.87 60.87
N LEU A 12 -2.20 -41.63 61.87
CA LEU A 12 -3.45 -42.40 61.80
C LEU A 12 -4.69 -41.68 62.37
N SER A 13 -4.52 -40.53 63.04
CA SER A 13 -5.65 -39.76 63.61
C SER A 13 -6.20 -38.69 62.65
N ALA A 14 -5.47 -38.32 61.59
CA ALA A 14 -5.93 -37.34 60.60
C ALA A 14 -6.66 -37.99 59.41
N MET A 15 -6.41 -39.29 59.13
CA MET A 15 -7.05 -40.00 58.01
C MET A 15 -8.44 -40.58 58.34
N THR A 16 -8.82 -40.68 59.62
CA THR A 16 -10.16 -41.19 60.02
C THR A 16 -11.19 -40.08 60.22
N MET A 17 -10.78 -38.80 60.25
CA MET A 17 -11.70 -37.66 60.38
C MET A 17 -12.22 -37.09 59.06
N MET A 18 -11.64 -37.49 57.91
CA MET A 18 -12.11 -37.05 56.58
C MET A 18 -13.09 -38.04 55.91
N ALA A 19 -13.28 -39.23 56.47
CA ALA A 19 -14.17 -40.26 55.93
C ALA A 19 -15.58 -40.30 56.58
N ALA A 20 -15.86 -39.45 57.58
CA ALA A 20 -17.12 -39.44 58.34
C ALA A 20 -18.02 -38.22 58.08
N THR A 21 -17.84 -37.53 56.94
CA THR A 21 -18.81 -36.52 56.45
C THR A 21 -19.46 -36.94 55.13
N ILE A 22 -19.29 -38.22 54.76
CA ILE A 22 -19.93 -38.86 53.60
C ILE A 22 -20.73 -40.02 54.20
N PHE A 23 -22.05 -40.03 54.04
CA PHE A 23 -23.06 -40.92 54.64
C PHE A 23 -23.62 -40.55 56.02
N ALA A 24 -24.52 -39.56 56.05
CA ALA A 24 -25.80 -39.65 56.77
C ALA A 24 -26.66 -38.41 56.47
N HIS A 25 -27.54 -38.51 55.48
CA HIS A 25 -28.99 -38.25 55.58
C HIS A 25 -29.59 -38.25 54.17
N ALA A 26 -30.00 -39.45 53.73
CA ALA A 26 -31.07 -39.61 52.78
C ALA A 26 -32.39 -39.60 53.58
N ALA A 27 -33.24 -38.58 53.36
CA ALA A 27 -34.69 -38.65 53.48
C ALA A 27 -35.32 -37.30 53.09
N ASN A 28 -35.55 -37.09 51.79
CA ASN A 28 -36.80 -36.57 51.22
C ASN A 28 -36.64 -36.39 49.69
N ALA A 29 -37.58 -36.95 48.93
CA ALA A 29 -37.77 -36.74 47.49
C ALA A 29 -39.17 -36.11 47.29
N PRO A 30 -39.56 -35.64 46.08
CA PRO A 30 -38.82 -34.94 45.03
C PRO A 30 -39.51 -33.60 44.67
N SER A 31 -38.84 -32.70 43.95
CA SER A 31 -39.55 -31.76 43.07
C SER A 31 -38.75 -31.53 41.80
N ASP A 32 -39.35 -31.95 40.69
CA ASP A 32 -38.94 -31.65 39.33
C ASP A 32 -38.73 -30.16 39.14
N ASP A 33 -37.47 -29.71 38.95
CA ASP A 33 -37.13 -28.47 38.24
C ASP A 33 -35.61 -28.36 38.01
N GLU A 34 -35.00 -29.44 37.50
CA GLU A 34 -33.61 -29.43 37.05
C GLU A 34 -33.55 -29.43 35.51
N LYS A 35 -34.04 -28.34 34.91
CA LYS A 35 -33.72 -27.92 33.54
C LYS A 35 -33.68 -26.39 33.41
N SER A 36 -32.88 -25.71 34.24
CA SER A 36 -32.35 -24.42 33.80
C SER A 36 -31.22 -24.70 32.82
N ILE A 37 -31.56 -24.90 31.56
CA ILE A 37 -30.62 -24.71 30.46
C ILE A 37 -30.04 -23.32 30.67
N ARG A 38 -28.76 -23.22 31.04
CA ARG A 38 -28.01 -21.98 30.87
C ARG A 38 -28.09 -21.69 29.38
N THR A 39 -29.01 -20.82 28.98
CA THR A 39 -28.88 -20.10 27.73
C THR A 39 -27.55 -19.39 27.85
N GLU A 40 -26.55 -19.83 27.09
CA GLU A 40 -25.40 -18.98 26.80
C GLU A 40 -25.99 -17.68 26.26
N ASP A 41 -25.98 -16.63 27.11
CA ASP A 41 -26.37 -15.30 26.68
C ASP A 41 -25.50 -14.98 25.48
N LYS A 42 -26.13 -14.92 24.29
CA LYS A 42 -25.44 -14.45 23.10
C LYS A 42 -24.81 -13.11 23.45
N PRO A 43 -23.51 -12.90 23.17
CA PRO A 43 -22.85 -11.66 23.52
C PRO A 43 -23.68 -10.50 22.97
N LYS A 44 -24.13 -9.63 23.87
CA LYS A 44 -24.98 -8.48 23.55
C LYS A 44 -24.24 -7.64 22.51
N THR A 45 -24.84 -7.46 21.33
CA THR A 45 -24.25 -6.62 20.29
C THR A 45 -24.21 -5.18 20.76
N THR A 46 -23.01 -4.61 20.87
CA THR A 46 -22.84 -3.17 21.11
C THR A 46 -22.66 -2.45 19.79
N TYR A 47 -23.13 -1.20 19.75
CA TYR A 47 -23.09 -0.33 18.59
C TYR A 47 -22.14 0.83 18.85
N ILE A 48 -21.51 1.34 17.81
CA ILE A 48 -20.56 2.47 17.86
C ILE A 48 -20.86 3.45 16.73
N CYS A 49 -20.49 4.71 16.95
CA CYS A 49 -20.41 5.69 15.87
C CYS A 49 -19.34 5.25 14.87
N GLN A 50 -19.65 5.28 13.58
CA GLN A 50 -18.74 4.78 12.56
C GLN A 50 -17.43 5.59 12.47
N MET A 51 -17.49 6.92 12.66
CA MET A 51 -16.28 7.75 12.78
C MET A 51 -15.50 7.52 14.07
N GLY A 52 -16.13 6.92 15.10
CA GLY A 52 -15.60 6.91 16.46
C GLY A 52 -15.14 8.32 16.88
N ASN A 53 -13.90 8.39 17.35
CA ASN A 53 -13.27 9.64 17.79
C ASN A 53 -12.63 10.46 16.67
N HIS A 54 -12.75 10.05 15.41
CA HIS A 54 -12.15 10.74 14.26
C HIS A 54 -13.07 11.79 13.64
N SER A 55 -14.32 11.93 14.10
CA SER A 55 -15.16 13.04 13.66
C SER A 55 -14.56 14.35 14.17
N HIS A 56 -14.54 15.41 13.36
CA HIS A 56 -14.06 16.74 13.76
C HIS A 56 -14.81 17.32 14.99
N MET A 57 -15.93 16.68 15.39
CA MET A 57 -16.78 17.01 16.52
C MET A 57 -16.52 16.12 17.75
N ALA A 58 -15.90 14.95 17.59
CA ALA A 58 -15.54 14.07 18.71
C ALA A 58 -14.21 14.53 19.29
N GLY A 59 -14.20 14.91 20.57
CA GLY A 59 -12.95 15.03 21.32
C GLY A 59 -12.19 13.70 21.32
N MET A 60 -10.89 13.74 21.63
CA MET A 60 -10.01 12.57 21.82
C MET A 60 -10.37 11.73 23.07
N GLY A 61 -11.67 11.47 23.30
CA GLY A 61 -12.18 10.65 24.40
C GLY A 61 -12.20 9.15 24.06
N PRO A 62 -12.58 8.26 24.98
CA PRO A 62 -12.78 6.85 24.68
C PRO A 62 -13.99 6.64 23.74
N GLU A 63 -13.91 5.64 22.86
CA GLU A 63 -15.01 5.28 21.95
C GLU A 63 -16.28 4.94 22.74
N GLN A 64 -17.37 5.63 22.42
CA GLN A 64 -18.65 5.44 23.10
C GLN A 64 -19.39 4.23 22.51
N GLU A 65 -19.84 3.33 23.38
CA GLU A 65 -20.65 2.17 23.04
C GLU A 65 -22.12 2.39 23.38
N TYR A 66 -22.99 1.86 22.53
CA TYR A 66 -24.44 1.97 22.63
C TYR A 66 -25.08 0.59 22.64
N ASP A 67 -26.12 0.43 23.45
CA ASP A 67 -26.85 -0.84 23.60
C ASP A 67 -27.87 -1.10 22.49
N LYS A 68 -28.15 -0.10 21.64
CA LYS A 68 -29.18 -0.15 20.59
C LYS A 68 -28.66 0.49 19.31
N PRO A 69 -29.11 0.04 18.13
CA PRO A 69 -28.86 0.73 16.88
C PRO A 69 -29.55 2.11 16.88
N GLY A 70 -29.11 2.99 16.00
CA GLY A 70 -29.66 4.33 15.88
C GLY A 70 -28.72 5.26 15.13
N ILE A 71 -29.03 6.55 15.18
CA ILE A 71 -28.19 7.59 14.60
C ILE A 71 -27.14 8.03 15.62
N CYS A 72 -25.89 8.08 15.20
CA CYS A 72 -24.79 8.55 16.03
C CYS A 72 -24.99 10.03 16.38
N PRO A 73 -24.92 10.41 17.67
CA PRO A 73 -25.11 11.80 18.10
C PRO A 73 -23.96 12.72 17.68
N THR A 74 -22.81 12.18 17.30
CA THR A 74 -21.59 12.95 17.00
C THR A 74 -21.43 13.28 15.52
N ASP A 75 -21.77 12.34 14.63
CA ASP A 75 -21.60 12.49 13.18
C ASP A 75 -22.92 12.41 12.39
N GLY A 76 -24.04 12.06 13.04
CA GLY A 76 -25.35 11.96 12.39
C GLY A 76 -25.50 10.76 11.44
N MET A 77 -24.51 9.86 11.37
CA MET A 77 -24.58 8.63 10.57
C MET A 77 -25.22 7.48 11.34
N GLU A 78 -25.67 6.45 10.62
CA GLU A 78 -26.16 5.23 11.26
C GLU A 78 -25.02 4.54 12.03
N MET A 79 -25.28 4.17 13.28
CA MET A 79 -24.32 3.44 14.10
C MET A 79 -24.12 2.03 13.56
N ILE A 80 -22.88 1.55 13.62
CA ILE A 80 -22.53 0.19 13.20
C ILE A 80 -22.41 -0.72 14.40
N ALA A 81 -22.62 -2.02 14.21
CA ALA A 81 -22.27 -3.00 15.23
C ALA A 81 -20.74 -2.95 15.46
N LYS A 82 -20.29 -2.97 16.71
CA LYS A 82 -18.87 -2.85 17.05
C LYS A 82 -18.01 -3.93 16.39
N ASN A 83 -18.55 -5.13 16.25
CA ASN A 83 -17.89 -6.26 15.60
C ASN A 83 -17.91 -6.20 14.06
N SER A 84 -18.68 -5.29 13.45
CA SER A 84 -18.71 -5.06 12.00
C SER A 84 -17.78 -3.93 11.55
N ARG A 85 -17.01 -3.34 12.46
CA ARG A 85 -16.02 -2.31 12.13
C ARG A 85 -14.92 -2.89 11.27
N LEU A 86 -14.63 -2.25 10.13
CA LEU A 86 -13.56 -2.67 9.22
C LEU A 86 -12.21 -2.74 9.95
N ARG A 87 -11.51 -3.86 9.83
CA ARG A 87 -10.19 -4.07 10.44
C ARG A 87 -9.10 -4.15 9.39
N VAL A 88 -8.05 -3.35 9.54
CA VAL A 88 -6.94 -3.27 8.59
C VAL A 88 -5.65 -3.69 9.28
N ALA A 89 -5.06 -4.80 8.83
CA ALA A 89 -3.72 -5.21 9.20
C ALA A 89 -2.71 -4.60 8.22
N VAL A 90 -1.72 -3.88 8.74
CA VAL A 90 -0.68 -3.21 7.94
C VAL A 90 0.65 -3.93 8.13
N LEU A 91 1.17 -4.55 7.08
CA LEU A 91 2.49 -5.19 7.14
C LEU A 91 3.60 -4.12 7.14
N VAL A 92 4.33 -3.99 8.24
CA VAL A 92 5.47 -3.07 8.37
C VAL A 92 6.77 -3.85 8.54
N TYR A 93 7.87 -3.26 8.06
CA TYR A 93 9.19 -3.89 8.03
C TYR A 93 10.29 -2.85 7.82
N GLU A 94 11.55 -3.25 8.03
CA GLU A 94 12.70 -2.37 7.84
C GLU A 94 12.78 -1.85 6.40
N GLY A 95 12.84 -0.53 6.25
CA GLY A 95 12.82 0.18 4.98
C GLY A 95 11.45 0.22 4.30
N VAL A 96 10.34 0.04 5.03
CA VAL A 96 8.99 0.26 4.48
C VAL A 96 8.83 1.71 4.01
N GLN A 97 8.18 1.94 2.86
CA GLN A 97 8.02 3.28 2.30
C GLN A 97 6.93 4.06 3.04
N ASP A 98 7.28 5.26 3.53
CA ASP A 98 6.43 6.08 4.41
C ASP A 98 4.99 6.25 3.90
N ILE A 99 4.84 6.80 2.71
CA ILE A 99 3.52 7.09 2.14
C ILE A 99 2.74 5.84 1.72
N ASP A 100 3.42 4.72 1.48
CA ASP A 100 2.76 3.49 1.02
C ASP A 100 1.92 2.83 2.12
N TYR A 101 2.25 3.04 3.40
CA TYR A 101 1.40 2.65 4.52
C TYR A 101 0.60 3.83 5.07
N SER A 102 1.24 4.99 5.27
CA SER A 102 0.61 6.13 5.96
C SER A 102 -0.52 6.76 5.16
N GLY A 103 -0.41 6.84 3.82
CA GLY A 103 -1.47 7.35 2.95
C GLY A 103 -2.74 6.50 3.03
N PRO A 104 -2.66 5.17 2.79
CA PRO A 104 -3.80 4.28 3.04
C PRO A 104 -4.29 4.29 4.48
N MET A 105 -3.41 4.38 5.48
CA MET A 105 -3.81 4.46 6.89
C MET A 105 -4.62 5.72 7.18
N GLU A 106 -4.25 6.88 6.61
CA GLU A 106 -5.04 8.11 6.71
C GLU A 106 -6.44 7.88 6.15
N VAL A 107 -6.55 7.31 4.95
CA VAL A 107 -7.84 6.99 4.33
C VAL A 107 -8.68 6.03 5.19
N PHE A 108 -8.11 4.92 5.62
CA PHE A 108 -8.82 3.93 6.43
C PHE A 108 -9.21 4.45 7.81
N GLY A 109 -8.34 5.25 8.44
CA GLY A 109 -8.59 5.86 9.75
C GLY A 109 -9.73 6.87 9.67
N GLN A 110 -9.71 7.74 8.67
CA GLN A 110 -10.80 8.67 8.36
C GLN A 110 -12.10 7.95 8.00
N ALA A 111 -12.01 6.77 7.38
CA ALA A 111 -13.16 5.88 7.14
C ALA A 111 -13.70 5.22 8.42
N GLY A 112 -12.99 5.35 9.54
CA GLY A 112 -13.36 4.81 10.84
C GLY A 112 -12.92 3.36 11.04
N ALA A 113 -11.98 2.86 10.25
CA ALA A 113 -11.46 1.50 10.41
C ALA A 113 -10.58 1.35 11.65
N LYS A 114 -10.54 0.14 12.23
CA LYS A 114 -9.55 -0.23 13.24
C LYS A 114 -8.27 -0.68 12.54
N ILE A 115 -7.20 0.07 12.70
CA ILE A 115 -5.90 -0.20 12.07
C ILE A 115 -4.93 -0.76 13.11
N PHE A 116 -4.12 -1.73 12.72
CA PHE A 116 -2.98 -2.20 13.51
C PHE A 116 -1.84 -2.65 12.60
N THR A 117 -0.62 -2.53 13.10
CA THR A 117 0.60 -2.89 12.41
C THR A 117 1.06 -4.30 12.77
N VAL A 118 1.60 -5.01 11.79
CA VAL A 118 2.13 -6.36 11.94
C VAL A 118 3.52 -6.43 11.34
N ALA A 119 4.48 -7.02 12.05
CA ALA A 119 5.84 -7.22 11.55
C ALA A 119 6.36 -8.61 11.89
N ALA A 120 7.59 -8.93 11.47
CA ALA A 120 8.25 -10.21 11.73
C ALA A 120 8.39 -10.52 13.24
N ASN A 121 8.62 -9.47 14.04
CA ASN A 121 8.68 -9.46 15.48
C ASN A 121 8.17 -8.09 15.99
N THR A 122 8.11 -7.90 17.30
CA THR A 122 7.79 -6.61 17.93
C THR A 122 9.06 -5.80 18.25
N GLU A 123 10.12 -5.91 17.47
CA GLU A 123 11.22 -4.93 17.55
C GLU A 123 10.88 -3.73 16.68
N SER A 124 11.40 -2.55 17.03
CA SER A 124 11.17 -1.36 16.23
C SER A 124 11.79 -1.50 14.85
N VAL A 125 11.08 -1.03 13.83
CA VAL A 125 11.56 -0.94 12.44
C VAL A 125 11.68 0.52 12.02
N HIS A 126 12.53 0.80 11.03
CA HIS A 126 12.64 2.12 10.43
C HIS A 126 12.00 2.14 9.04
N SER A 127 11.28 3.20 8.72
CA SER A 127 10.84 3.47 7.35
C SER A 127 12.01 3.90 6.45
N THR A 128 11.74 4.02 5.15
CA THR A 128 12.73 4.46 4.13
C THR A 128 13.42 5.77 4.49
N TYR A 129 12.69 6.72 5.08
CA TYR A 129 13.25 8.01 5.50
C TYR A 129 13.59 8.09 6.99
N GLY A 130 13.64 6.95 7.69
CA GLY A 130 14.16 6.85 9.05
C GLY A 130 13.15 7.08 10.17
N ILE A 131 11.84 7.07 9.88
CA ILE A 131 10.83 7.09 10.96
C ILE A 131 10.90 5.77 11.69
N LYS A 132 11.22 5.82 12.98
CA LYS A 132 11.20 4.66 13.87
C LYS A 132 9.77 4.37 14.31
N MET A 133 9.33 3.14 14.14
CA MET A 133 8.00 2.68 14.56
C MET A 133 8.08 1.35 15.30
N GLN A 134 7.19 1.18 16.26
CA GLN A 134 7.07 -0.02 17.07
C GLN A 134 5.84 -0.81 16.58
N PRO A 135 5.99 -2.00 15.97
CA PRO A 135 4.85 -2.79 15.52
C PRO A 135 3.95 -3.21 16.70
N ASP A 136 2.63 -3.21 16.47
CA ASP A 136 1.63 -3.62 17.47
C ASP A 136 1.68 -5.14 17.72
N PHE A 137 1.86 -5.92 16.65
CA PHE A 137 1.85 -7.38 16.69
C PHE A 137 2.97 -7.99 15.86
N GLU A 138 3.44 -9.16 16.27
CA GLU A 138 4.23 -10.04 15.41
C GLU A 138 3.32 -10.95 14.57
N LEU A 139 3.85 -11.52 13.49
CA LEU A 139 3.11 -12.32 12.50
C LEU A 139 2.17 -13.37 13.14
N ASP A 140 2.68 -14.17 14.08
CA ASP A 140 1.94 -15.32 14.64
C ASP A 140 0.83 -14.90 15.63
N HIS A 141 0.87 -13.65 16.11
CA HIS A 141 -0.07 -13.11 17.11
C HIS A 141 -0.94 -11.98 16.54
N ALA A 142 -0.91 -11.77 15.22
CA ALA A 142 -1.72 -10.76 14.56
C ALA A 142 -3.23 -11.10 14.71
N PRO A 143 -4.06 -10.19 15.28
CA PRO A 143 -5.51 -10.37 15.36
C PRO A 143 -6.13 -10.51 13.97
N GLU A 144 -7.33 -11.08 13.82
CA GLU A 144 -8.09 -11.11 12.55
C GLU A 144 -8.26 -9.73 11.85
N ALA A 145 -8.50 -9.72 10.54
CA ALA A 145 -8.65 -8.49 9.76
C ALA A 145 -9.53 -8.72 8.54
N ASP A 146 -10.14 -7.64 8.05
CA ASP A 146 -10.89 -7.64 6.79
C ASP A 146 -9.98 -7.26 5.61
N VAL A 147 -8.99 -6.41 5.87
CA VAL A 147 -8.03 -5.91 4.86
C VAL A 147 -6.60 -6.19 5.30
N LEU A 148 -5.78 -6.73 4.40
CA LEU A 148 -4.33 -6.76 4.53
C LEU A 148 -3.72 -5.70 3.63
N LEU A 149 -3.08 -4.69 4.21
CA LEU A 149 -2.30 -3.68 3.50
C LEU A 149 -0.83 -4.11 3.43
N ILE A 150 -0.30 -4.21 2.21
CA ILE A 150 1.08 -4.57 1.91
C ILE A 150 1.78 -3.39 1.23
N PRO A 151 2.44 -2.50 1.99
CA PRO A 151 3.19 -1.38 1.44
C PRO A 151 4.45 -1.86 0.70
N GLY A 152 5.03 -0.98 -0.12
CA GLY A 152 6.33 -1.15 -0.74
C GLY A 152 7.48 -0.57 0.10
N GLY A 153 8.57 -0.24 -0.58
CA GLY A 153 9.85 0.11 0.01
C GLY A 153 10.89 -0.99 -0.20
N ASN A 154 11.78 -1.19 0.78
CA ASN A 154 12.79 -2.23 0.76
C ASN A 154 12.21 -3.62 1.08
N VAL A 155 11.44 -4.18 0.14
CA VAL A 155 10.73 -5.47 0.30
C VAL A 155 11.64 -6.68 0.56
N ASN A 156 12.97 -6.54 0.44
CA ASN A 156 13.93 -7.63 0.62
C ASN A 156 13.81 -8.32 1.99
N ALA A 157 13.47 -7.57 3.04
CA ALA A 157 13.24 -8.12 4.38
C ALA A 157 12.07 -9.13 4.42
N ILE A 158 11.10 -8.97 3.52
CA ILE A 158 9.93 -9.84 3.42
C ILE A 158 10.14 -10.95 2.38
N ILE A 159 10.55 -10.62 1.15
CA ILE A 159 10.64 -11.60 0.06
C ILE A 159 11.73 -12.67 0.26
N ASN A 160 12.68 -12.42 1.15
CA ASN A 160 13.74 -13.37 1.53
C ASN A 160 13.44 -14.07 2.87
N ASN A 161 12.31 -13.77 3.52
CA ASN A 161 11.90 -14.38 4.77
C ASN A 161 10.76 -15.39 4.51
N PRO A 162 11.02 -16.71 4.55
CA PRO A 162 10.01 -17.73 4.29
C PRO A 162 8.81 -17.67 5.25
N LYS A 163 9.04 -17.31 6.52
CA LYS A 163 7.97 -17.16 7.53
C LYS A 163 7.04 -15.99 7.16
N ALA A 164 7.62 -14.85 6.79
CA ALA A 164 6.82 -13.69 6.36
C ALA A 164 6.02 -13.98 5.09
N LEU A 165 6.62 -14.63 4.09
CA LEU A 165 5.89 -15.03 2.87
C LEU A 165 4.78 -16.05 3.15
N ALA A 166 5.02 -17.03 4.01
CA ALA A 166 4.01 -18.00 4.43
C ALA A 166 2.83 -17.30 5.14
N TRP A 167 3.14 -16.36 6.04
CA TRP A 167 2.13 -15.56 6.71
C TRP A 167 1.32 -14.72 5.72
N VAL A 168 1.96 -14.05 4.76
CA VAL A 168 1.24 -13.27 3.72
C VAL A 168 0.29 -14.18 2.93
N ARG A 169 0.71 -15.38 2.55
CA ARG A 169 -0.15 -16.35 1.84
C ARG A 169 -1.35 -16.77 2.68
N GLN A 170 -1.11 -17.21 3.91
CA GLN A 170 -2.17 -17.62 4.83
C GLN A 170 -3.15 -16.47 5.04
N ARG A 171 -2.62 -15.30 5.38
CA ARG A 171 -3.43 -14.14 5.71
C ARG A 171 -4.25 -13.63 4.53
N SER A 172 -3.71 -13.71 3.31
CA SER A 172 -4.44 -13.40 2.08
C SER A 172 -5.64 -14.34 1.86
N GLY A 173 -5.58 -15.57 2.38
CA GLY A 173 -6.71 -16.50 2.41
C GLY A 173 -7.86 -16.02 3.29
N ASP A 174 -7.53 -15.47 4.46
CA ASP A 174 -8.50 -15.14 5.52
C ASP A 174 -9.15 -13.77 5.35
N VAL A 175 -8.44 -12.79 4.78
CA VAL A 175 -8.96 -11.42 4.60
C VAL A 175 -9.92 -11.32 3.40
N LYS A 176 -10.83 -10.35 3.42
CA LYS A 176 -11.70 -10.02 2.27
C LYS A 176 -10.90 -9.37 1.16
N THR A 177 -9.97 -8.49 1.52
CA THR A 177 -9.22 -7.66 0.59
C THR A 177 -7.74 -7.64 0.93
N VAL A 178 -6.90 -7.79 -0.08
CA VAL A 178 -5.46 -7.56 -0.01
C VAL A 178 -5.15 -6.36 -0.88
N LEU A 179 -4.65 -5.29 -0.28
CA LEU A 179 -4.26 -4.05 -0.95
C LEU A 179 -2.74 -3.95 -0.92
N SER A 180 -2.06 -4.04 -2.07
CA SER A 180 -0.62 -3.78 -2.14
C SER A 180 -0.32 -2.45 -2.79
N VAL A 181 0.65 -1.71 -2.24
CA VAL A 181 1.09 -0.42 -2.78
C VAL A 181 2.52 -0.51 -3.30
N CYS A 182 2.81 0.16 -4.42
CA CYS A 182 4.16 0.26 -4.98
C CYS A 182 4.82 -1.12 -5.15
N THR A 183 6.04 -1.30 -4.67
CA THR A 183 6.78 -2.57 -4.70
C THR A 183 6.21 -3.64 -3.76
N GLY A 184 5.18 -3.35 -2.96
CA GLY A 184 4.45 -4.37 -2.20
C GLY A 184 3.85 -5.47 -3.08
N ALA A 185 3.58 -5.17 -4.36
CA ALA A 185 3.20 -6.15 -5.37
C ALA A 185 4.28 -7.25 -5.58
N PHE A 186 5.56 -6.97 -5.30
CA PHE A 186 6.65 -7.95 -5.38
C PHE A 186 6.49 -9.04 -4.32
N ILE A 187 5.99 -8.67 -3.13
CA ILE A 187 5.72 -9.62 -2.05
C ILE A 187 4.61 -10.58 -2.50
N LEU A 188 3.54 -10.05 -3.11
CA LEU A 188 2.46 -10.87 -3.67
C LEU A 188 2.94 -11.77 -4.81
N GLY A 189 3.77 -11.24 -5.72
CA GLY A 189 4.37 -11.99 -6.81
C GLY A 189 5.24 -13.15 -6.30
N LYS A 190 6.14 -12.88 -5.34
CA LYS A 190 6.99 -13.90 -4.71
C LYS A 190 6.18 -14.93 -3.94
N ALA A 191 5.06 -14.52 -3.35
CA ALA A 191 4.10 -15.41 -2.70
C ALA A 191 3.30 -16.26 -3.70
N GLY A 192 3.37 -16.00 -5.02
CA GLY A 192 2.59 -16.71 -6.03
C GLY A 192 1.10 -16.32 -6.03
N LEU A 193 0.74 -15.22 -5.39
CA LEU A 193 -0.64 -14.77 -5.21
C LEU A 193 -1.16 -13.98 -6.43
N LEU A 194 -0.29 -13.66 -7.39
CA LEU A 194 -0.65 -12.93 -8.61
C LEU A 194 -0.78 -13.83 -9.85
N ASP A 195 -0.61 -15.15 -9.71
CA ASP A 195 -0.69 -16.08 -10.84
C ASP A 195 -2.07 -15.99 -11.53
N GLY A 196 -2.09 -15.65 -12.83
CA GLY A 196 -3.30 -15.48 -13.63
C GLY A 196 -4.10 -14.19 -13.38
N LEU A 197 -3.67 -13.33 -12.45
CA LEU A 197 -4.33 -12.08 -12.13
C LEU A 197 -3.71 -10.90 -12.88
N SER A 198 -4.47 -9.81 -13.03
CA SER A 198 -3.90 -8.55 -13.49
C SER A 198 -3.26 -7.80 -12.33
N ALA A 199 -2.07 -7.25 -12.51
CA ALA A 199 -1.38 -6.54 -11.42
C ALA A 199 -0.64 -5.30 -11.93
N THR A 200 -0.40 -4.34 -11.04
CA THR A 200 0.45 -3.18 -11.31
C THR A 200 1.39 -2.90 -10.14
N THR A 201 2.36 -2.01 -10.36
CA THR A 201 3.31 -1.51 -9.35
C THR A 201 3.75 -0.10 -9.76
N ILE A 202 4.65 0.53 -9.01
CA ILE A 202 5.25 1.80 -9.43
C ILE A 202 5.88 1.66 -10.83
N ALA A 203 5.80 2.71 -11.64
CA ALA A 203 6.61 2.75 -12.86
C ALA A 203 8.10 2.60 -12.50
N GLY A 204 9.04 2.39 -13.40
CA GLY A 204 10.39 1.95 -13.01
C GLY A 204 10.45 0.50 -12.48
N ALA A 205 9.49 0.06 -11.66
CA ALA A 205 9.45 -1.29 -11.09
C ALA A 205 8.69 -2.33 -11.93
N ILE A 206 7.95 -1.91 -12.97
CA ILE A 206 7.17 -2.80 -13.84
C ILE A 206 8.01 -3.95 -14.43
N PRO A 207 9.19 -3.72 -15.04
CA PRO A 207 9.98 -4.81 -15.61
C PRO A 207 10.46 -5.83 -14.57
N GLN A 208 10.58 -5.41 -13.31
CA GLN A 208 10.99 -6.27 -12.21
C GLN A 208 9.80 -7.07 -11.67
N LEU A 209 8.60 -6.49 -11.62
CA LEU A 209 7.37 -7.23 -11.32
C LEU A 209 7.10 -8.32 -12.37
N GLU A 210 7.29 -8.04 -13.65
CA GLU A 210 7.13 -9.04 -14.74
C GLU A 210 8.03 -10.26 -14.53
N LYS A 211 9.27 -10.05 -14.04
CA LYS A 211 10.21 -11.13 -13.72
C LYS A 211 9.80 -11.89 -12.45
N MET A 212 9.28 -11.20 -11.45
CA MET A 212 8.90 -11.79 -10.16
C MET A 212 7.56 -12.53 -10.21
N ALA A 213 6.64 -12.11 -11.07
CA ALA A 213 5.31 -12.68 -11.25
C ALA A 213 5.06 -13.00 -12.74
N PRO A 214 5.81 -13.95 -13.34
CA PRO A 214 5.78 -14.19 -14.79
C PRO A 214 4.44 -14.72 -15.32
N LYS A 215 3.55 -15.20 -14.42
CA LYS A 215 2.20 -15.67 -14.77
C LYS A 215 1.12 -14.60 -14.55
N ALA A 216 1.48 -13.42 -14.04
CA ALA A 216 0.56 -12.31 -13.86
C ALA A 216 0.45 -11.49 -15.16
N HIS A 217 -0.69 -10.86 -15.38
CA HIS A 217 -0.90 -9.90 -16.46
C HIS A 217 -0.54 -8.50 -15.96
N ILE A 218 0.70 -8.06 -16.20
CA ILE A 218 1.16 -6.76 -15.70
C ILE A 218 0.57 -5.61 -16.52
N VAL A 219 -0.14 -4.71 -15.84
CA VAL A 219 -0.83 -3.56 -16.42
C VAL A 219 -0.08 -2.29 -16.07
N THR A 220 0.11 -1.41 -17.05
CA THR A 220 0.72 -0.08 -16.90
C THR A 220 -0.35 1.02 -17.00
N ASN A 221 0.03 2.27 -16.69
CA ASN A 221 -0.85 3.44 -16.79
C ASN A 221 -2.17 3.32 -16.00
N ARG A 222 -2.12 2.66 -14.84
CA ARG A 222 -3.25 2.55 -13.90
C ARG A 222 -2.78 2.96 -12.52
N ARG A 223 -3.62 3.71 -11.79
CA ARG A 223 -3.36 4.00 -10.37
C ARG A 223 -3.55 2.74 -9.54
N TYR A 224 -4.54 1.91 -9.88
CA TYR A 224 -4.72 0.60 -9.29
C TYR A 224 -5.40 -0.37 -10.25
N VAL A 225 -5.28 -1.66 -9.93
CA VAL A 225 -5.91 -2.78 -10.62
C VAL A 225 -6.62 -3.63 -9.56
N ASP A 226 -7.91 -3.86 -9.75
CA ASP A 226 -8.76 -4.63 -8.84
C ASP A 226 -9.14 -5.98 -9.48
N ASN A 227 -8.86 -7.08 -8.79
CA ASN A 227 -9.28 -8.45 -9.15
C ASN A 227 -10.27 -9.03 -8.12
N GLY A 228 -11.05 -8.18 -7.44
CA GLY A 228 -11.85 -8.53 -6.29
C GLY A 228 -10.99 -8.59 -5.02
N LYS A 229 -10.51 -9.77 -4.64
CA LYS A 229 -9.73 -9.95 -3.41
C LYS A 229 -8.39 -9.20 -3.46
N PHE A 230 -7.69 -9.25 -4.59
CA PHE A 230 -6.37 -8.64 -4.73
C PHE A 230 -6.44 -7.33 -5.50
N ILE A 231 -6.05 -6.25 -4.83
CA ILE A 231 -5.92 -4.91 -5.39
C ILE A 231 -4.45 -4.53 -5.33
N THR A 232 -3.88 -4.20 -6.49
CA THR A 232 -2.51 -3.71 -6.58
C THR A 232 -2.53 -2.28 -7.07
N THR A 233 -1.76 -1.39 -6.44
CA THR A 233 -1.65 0.01 -6.83
C THR A 233 -0.28 0.31 -7.44
N ALA A 234 -0.21 1.41 -8.19
CA ALA A 234 1.04 2.03 -8.55
C ALA A 234 1.76 2.59 -7.30
N GLY A 235 2.77 3.42 -7.49
CA GLY A 235 3.57 3.94 -6.39
C GLY A 235 2.89 5.02 -5.57
N LEU A 236 3.29 5.10 -4.30
CA LEU A 236 3.14 6.27 -3.44
C LEU A 236 1.67 6.70 -3.29
N SER A 237 1.31 7.88 -3.80
CA SER A 237 -0.05 8.43 -3.66
C SER A 237 -1.14 7.56 -4.27
N ALA A 238 -0.81 6.67 -5.21
CA ALA A 238 -1.78 5.72 -5.77
C ALA A 238 -2.33 4.73 -4.72
N GLY A 239 -1.60 4.53 -3.61
CA GLY A 239 -2.10 3.78 -2.46
C GLY A 239 -3.33 4.43 -1.81
N MET A 240 -3.42 5.76 -1.82
CA MET A 240 -4.59 6.48 -1.29
C MET A 240 -5.84 6.22 -2.14
N ASP A 241 -5.72 6.24 -3.48
CA ASP A 241 -6.85 5.88 -4.35
C ASP A 241 -7.26 4.42 -4.19
N GLY A 242 -6.28 3.52 -4.05
CA GLY A 242 -6.55 2.11 -3.76
C GLY A 242 -7.31 1.94 -2.45
N ALA A 243 -6.92 2.66 -1.39
CA ALA A 243 -7.62 2.65 -0.12
C ALA A 243 -9.03 3.25 -0.22
N LEU A 244 -9.20 4.37 -0.94
CA LEU A 244 -10.50 5.01 -1.16
C LEU A 244 -11.44 4.09 -1.95
N HIS A 245 -10.91 3.36 -2.94
CA HIS A 245 -11.63 2.33 -3.68
C HIS A 245 -12.04 1.15 -2.77
N VAL A 246 -11.20 0.74 -1.82
CA VAL A 246 -11.59 -0.26 -0.81
C VAL A 246 -12.70 0.27 0.09
N VAL A 247 -12.61 1.52 0.56
CA VAL A 247 -13.67 2.15 1.37
C VAL A 247 -14.99 2.21 0.60
N ASP A 248 -14.94 2.59 -0.69
CA ASP A 248 -16.11 2.59 -1.58
C ASP A 248 -16.78 1.22 -1.66
N ARG A 249 -15.98 0.15 -1.80
CA ARG A 249 -16.49 -1.22 -1.91
C ARG A 249 -17.03 -1.78 -0.60
N GLU A 250 -16.29 -1.62 0.49
CA GLU A 250 -16.59 -2.30 1.77
C GLU A 250 -17.55 -1.50 2.64
N ILE A 251 -17.64 -0.18 2.44
CA ILE A 251 -18.46 0.72 3.26
C ILE A 251 -19.47 1.48 2.40
N GLY A 252 -19.05 2.01 1.25
CA GLY A 252 -19.92 2.69 0.29
C GLY A 252 -19.35 3.99 -0.29
N ARG A 253 -19.82 4.35 -1.49
CA ARG A 253 -19.34 5.51 -2.27
C ARG A 253 -19.38 6.83 -1.51
N LEU A 254 -20.50 7.13 -0.85
CA LEU A 254 -20.65 8.38 -0.10
C LEU A 254 -19.58 8.50 0.98
N ARG A 255 -19.26 7.39 1.65
CA ARG A 255 -18.22 7.37 2.67
C ARG A 255 -16.85 7.65 2.09
N ALA A 256 -16.50 7.02 0.97
CA ALA A 256 -15.22 7.28 0.30
C ALA A 256 -15.10 8.74 -0.15
N GLN A 257 -16.19 9.33 -0.66
CA GLN A 257 -16.24 10.76 -1.02
C GLN A 257 -16.09 11.67 0.20
N ASP A 258 -16.73 11.34 1.32
CA ASP A 258 -16.59 12.09 2.57
C ASP A 258 -15.17 12.02 3.13
N VAL A 259 -14.55 10.85 3.08
CA VAL A 259 -13.14 10.67 3.46
C VAL A 259 -12.25 11.52 2.56
N ALA A 260 -12.37 11.39 1.24
CA ALA A 260 -11.59 12.17 0.28
C ALA A 260 -11.73 13.68 0.52
N ARG A 261 -12.95 14.16 0.75
CA ARG A 261 -13.24 15.56 1.10
C ARG A 261 -12.62 15.97 2.43
N GLY A 262 -12.70 15.12 3.46
CA GLY A 262 -12.18 15.38 4.79
C GLY A 262 -10.65 15.50 4.84
N ILE A 263 -9.95 14.81 3.94
CA ILE A 263 -8.49 14.90 3.78
C ILE A 263 -8.07 15.85 2.65
N GLU A 264 -9.01 16.64 2.11
CA GLU A 264 -8.79 17.58 1.00
C GLU A 264 -8.13 16.95 -0.24
N TYR A 265 -8.46 15.68 -0.51
CA TYR A 265 -7.90 14.92 -1.62
C TYR A 265 -8.85 14.89 -2.82
N GLU A 266 -8.37 15.34 -3.98
CA GLU A 266 -9.10 15.26 -5.24
C GLU A 266 -9.14 13.82 -5.75
N TRP A 267 -10.15 13.07 -5.28
CA TRP A 267 -10.32 11.67 -5.67
C TRP A 267 -11.10 11.53 -6.99
N HIS A 268 -10.53 10.76 -7.92
CA HIS A 268 -11.14 10.45 -9.21
C HIS A 268 -11.47 8.96 -9.32
N PRO A 269 -12.61 8.48 -8.77
CA PRO A 269 -12.96 7.05 -8.75
C PRO A 269 -13.09 6.43 -10.15
N ASP A 270 -13.54 7.21 -11.13
CA ASP A 270 -13.70 6.78 -12.53
C ASP A 270 -12.54 7.27 -13.41
N GLY A 271 -11.56 7.93 -12.79
CA GLY A 271 -10.40 8.49 -13.46
C GLY A 271 -9.52 7.39 -14.02
N LYS A 272 -9.32 7.38 -15.35
CA LYS A 272 -8.20 6.66 -15.95
C LYS A 272 -6.94 7.39 -15.50
N GLY A 273 -6.33 6.88 -14.42
CA GLY A 273 -5.20 7.46 -13.71
C GLY A 273 -4.33 8.43 -14.51
N SER A 274 -4.24 9.68 -14.03
CA SER A 274 -3.31 10.67 -14.55
C SER A 274 -1.88 10.33 -14.13
N PHE A 275 -1.29 9.34 -14.80
CA PHE A 275 0.16 9.24 -14.88
C PHE A 275 0.57 8.94 -16.31
N ALA A 276 1.42 9.81 -16.82
CA ALA A 276 2.01 9.79 -18.14
C ALA A 276 3.08 8.68 -18.30
N LEU A 277 2.93 7.52 -17.63
CA LEU A 277 4.05 6.60 -17.38
C LEU A 277 4.65 6.08 -18.68
N LEU A 278 3.85 5.70 -19.67
CA LEU A 278 4.45 5.23 -20.93
C LEU A 278 5.33 6.31 -21.56
N ALA A 279 4.86 7.54 -21.55
CA ALA A 279 5.62 8.65 -22.08
C ALA A 279 6.82 8.98 -21.18
N ALA A 280 6.74 8.77 -19.85
CA ALA A 280 7.87 8.93 -18.93
C ALA A 280 8.93 7.84 -19.17
N TYR A 281 8.52 6.61 -19.47
CA TYR A 281 9.41 5.52 -19.87
C TYR A 281 10.05 5.73 -21.26
N GLN A 282 9.44 6.54 -22.10
CA GLN A 282 10.07 6.93 -23.36
C GLN A 282 10.95 8.16 -23.19
N MET A 283 10.73 9.00 -22.18
CA MET A 283 11.65 10.09 -21.90
C MET A 283 13.01 9.49 -21.51
N PRO A 284 14.11 9.81 -22.22
CA PRO A 284 15.43 9.43 -21.75
C PRO A 284 15.68 10.06 -20.40
N ASP A 285 16.52 9.42 -19.60
CA ASP A 285 16.97 10.06 -18.37
C ASP A 285 17.77 11.31 -18.74
N VAL A 286 17.20 12.49 -18.46
CA VAL A 286 17.79 13.76 -18.87
C VAL A 286 19.19 13.92 -18.26
N SER A 287 19.47 13.31 -17.10
CA SER A 287 20.79 13.36 -16.49
C SER A 287 21.87 12.65 -17.31
N ILE A 288 21.54 11.54 -17.99
CA ILE A 288 22.49 10.83 -18.85
C ILE A 288 22.68 11.52 -20.21
N LEU A 289 21.79 12.45 -20.57
CA LEU A 289 21.90 13.22 -21.81
C LEU A 289 22.86 14.40 -21.70
N LEU A 290 23.22 14.80 -20.48
CA LEU A 290 24.15 15.89 -20.24
C LEU A 290 25.57 15.32 -20.18
N PRO A 291 26.57 16.01 -20.75
CA PRO A 291 27.96 15.67 -20.47
C PRO A 291 28.22 15.58 -18.96
N GLU A 292 29.05 14.65 -18.53
CA GLU A 292 29.32 14.42 -17.11
C GLU A 292 29.77 15.72 -16.40
N GLY A 293 29.20 15.99 -15.23
CA GLY A 293 29.52 17.19 -14.44
C GLY A 293 28.88 18.49 -14.95
N THR A 294 28.04 18.45 -15.98
CA THR A 294 27.34 19.65 -16.48
C THR A 294 26.32 20.15 -15.44
N PRO A 295 26.47 21.40 -14.93
CA PRO A 295 25.46 22.00 -14.09
C PRO A 295 24.20 22.29 -14.91
N TRP A 296 23.05 21.85 -14.41
CA TRP A 296 21.77 22.19 -15.01
C TRP A 296 20.70 22.41 -13.95
N GLU A 297 19.80 23.33 -14.25
CA GLU A 297 18.65 23.67 -13.41
C GLU A 297 17.37 23.32 -14.15
N ARG A 298 16.57 22.40 -13.62
CA ARG A 298 15.25 22.08 -14.17
C ARG A 298 14.27 23.20 -13.83
N THR A 299 13.57 23.70 -14.85
CA THR A 299 12.56 24.76 -14.70
C THR A 299 11.15 24.27 -14.98
N VAL A 300 10.97 23.33 -15.91
CA VAL A 300 9.66 22.74 -16.24
C VAL A 300 9.81 21.25 -16.46
N GLU A 301 8.94 20.46 -15.85
CA GLU A 301 8.79 19.03 -16.14
C GLU A 301 7.30 18.70 -16.12
N ARG A 302 6.73 18.39 -17.28
CA ARG A 302 5.29 18.12 -17.42
C ARG A 302 5.01 17.21 -18.60
N GLY A 303 3.95 16.41 -18.48
CA GLY A 303 3.54 15.54 -19.57
C GLY A 303 2.30 14.71 -19.30
N ASN A 304 1.91 13.96 -20.33
CA ASN A 304 0.83 12.98 -20.37
C ASN A 304 1.30 11.76 -21.19
N THR A 305 0.45 10.73 -21.35
CA THR A 305 0.83 9.49 -22.04
C THR A 305 1.17 9.65 -23.53
N ARG A 306 1.02 10.84 -24.10
CA ARG A 306 1.36 11.16 -25.49
C ARG A 306 2.50 12.15 -25.65
N GLN A 307 2.84 12.91 -24.61
CA GLN A 307 3.88 13.91 -24.69
C GLN A 307 4.47 14.26 -23.32
N TRP A 308 5.79 14.37 -23.24
CA TRP A 308 6.52 15.02 -22.14
C TRP A 308 7.35 16.18 -22.64
N GLU A 309 7.55 17.17 -21.77
CA GLU A 309 8.43 18.30 -21.97
C GLU A 309 9.24 18.54 -20.69
N VAL A 310 10.56 18.57 -20.84
CA VAL A 310 11.50 19.05 -19.83
C VAL A 310 12.18 20.30 -20.36
N ARG A 311 12.23 21.34 -19.53
CA ARG A 311 13.02 22.55 -19.78
C ARG A 311 13.96 22.79 -18.62
N GLY A 312 15.12 23.36 -18.93
CA GLY A 312 16.06 23.76 -17.92
C GLY A 312 17.11 24.72 -18.45
N ARG A 313 17.87 25.31 -17.55
CA ARG A 313 19.03 26.12 -17.87
C ARG A 313 20.28 25.25 -17.76
N VAL A 314 21.18 25.35 -18.74
CA VAL A 314 22.45 24.64 -18.77
C VAL A 314 23.59 25.60 -19.09
N GLU A 315 24.73 25.39 -18.46
CA GLU A 315 25.97 26.10 -18.80
C GLU A 315 26.84 25.24 -19.72
N ILE A 316 27.18 25.78 -20.89
CA ILE A 316 27.91 25.06 -21.93
C ILE A 316 29.26 25.74 -22.14
N ALA A 317 30.33 25.01 -21.81
CA ALA A 317 31.70 25.53 -21.87
C ALA A 317 32.22 25.75 -23.31
N ASN A 318 31.81 24.87 -24.23
CA ASN A 318 32.29 24.87 -25.62
C ASN A 318 31.24 25.51 -26.55
N SER A 319 30.57 24.69 -27.36
CA SER A 319 29.52 25.14 -28.26
C SER A 319 28.23 24.34 -28.05
N ALA A 320 27.09 24.95 -28.40
CA ALA A 320 25.80 24.27 -28.43
C ALA A 320 25.83 23.00 -29.29
N LYS A 321 26.59 23.02 -30.40
CA LYS A 321 26.75 21.87 -31.29
C LYS A 321 27.46 20.70 -30.59
N ASP A 322 28.60 20.96 -29.95
CA ASP A 322 29.39 19.91 -29.29
C ASP A 322 28.62 19.29 -28.13
N PHE A 323 27.90 20.14 -27.38
CA PHE A 323 27.00 19.69 -26.33
C PHE A 323 25.93 18.73 -26.88
N LEU A 324 25.23 19.14 -27.94
CA LEU A 324 24.18 18.32 -28.54
C LEU A 324 24.72 17.04 -29.21
N ASP A 325 25.93 17.07 -29.74
CA ASP A 325 26.58 15.88 -30.30
C ASP A 325 26.94 14.87 -29.19
N ALA A 326 27.42 15.35 -28.04
CA ALA A 326 27.64 14.52 -26.86
C ALA A 326 26.32 13.93 -26.34
N SER A 327 25.26 14.75 -26.21
CA SER A 327 23.92 14.28 -25.86
C SER A 327 23.39 13.24 -26.86
N ALA A 328 23.63 13.45 -28.17
CA ALA A 328 23.17 12.52 -29.21
C ALA A 328 23.82 11.13 -29.09
N ILE A 329 25.06 11.03 -28.59
CA ILE A 329 25.71 9.76 -28.31
C ILE A 329 24.96 9.04 -27.17
N ALA A 330 24.66 9.73 -26.07
CA ALA A 330 23.91 9.17 -24.96
C ALA A 330 22.50 8.71 -25.40
N ILE A 331 21.77 9.54 -26.15
CA ILE A 331 20.43 9.22 -26.68
C ILE A 331 20.45 7.95 -27.54
N LYS A 332 21.49 7.76 -28.36
CA LYS A 332 21.66 6.53 -29.16
C LYS A 332 21.83 5.28 -28.31
N THR A 333 22.48 5.36 -27.14
CA THR A 333 22.62 4.20 -26.23
C THR A 333 21.27 3.69 -25.74
N GLU A 334 20.26 4.56 -25.67
CA GLU A 334 18.88 4.21 -25.36
C GLU A 334 18.07 3.69 -26.56
N LYS A 335 18.73 3.38 -27.68
CA LYS A 335 18.14 2.86 -28.92
C LYS A 335 17.22 3.86 -29.66
N TRP A 336 17.45 5.15 -29.47
CA TRP A 336 16.86 6.20 -30.32
C TRP A 336 17.68 6.36 -31.60
N THR A 337 16.98 6.50 -32.73
CA THR A 337 17.61 6.64 -34.05
C THR A 337 17.52 8.10 -34.52
N PRO A 338 18.64 8.76 -34.88
CA PRO A 338 18.60 10.11 -35.42
C PRO A 338 17.94 10.10 -36.80
N VAL A 339 17.12 11.11 -37.11
CA VAL A 339 16.38 11.18 -38.38
C VAL A 339 16.93 12.27 -39.30
N SER A 340 17.34 13.41 -38.75
CA SER A 340 18.20 14.43 -39.39
C SER A 340 18.47 15.57 -38.41
N ASP A 341 19.66 16.15 -38.45
CA ASP A 341 19.97 17.36 -37.68
C ASP A 341 19.38 18.57 -38.41
N LYS A 342 18.49 19.32 -37.75
CA LYS A 342 17.86 20.49 -38.38
C LYS A 342 18.83 21.66 -38.47
N ASP A 343 19.69 21.83 -37.46
CA ASP A 343 20.70 22.90 -37.36
C ASP A 343 21.73 22.61 -36.23
N GLN A 344 22.59 23.58 -35.90
CA GLN A 344 23.61 23.46 -34.86
C GLN A 344 23.05 23.39 -33.42
N SER A 345 21.78 23.71 -33.22
CA SER A 345 21.10 23.85 -31.93
C SER A 345 19.94 22.86 -31.71
N HIS A 346 19.69 21.97 -32.67
CA HIS A 346 18.57 21.05 -32.63
C HIS A 346 18.96 19.63 -33.07
N ARG A 347 18.52 18.63 -32.31
CA ARG A 347 18.65 17.21 -32.63
C ARG A 347 17.28 16.54 -32.53
N HIS A 348 17.02 15.62 -33.44
CA HIS A 348 15.72 14.96 -33.54
C HIS A 348 15.88 13.47 -33.82
N PHE A 349 15.13 12.67 -33.05
CA PHE A 349 15.27 11.22 -33.02
C PHE A 349 13.90 10.54 -33.04
N ILE A 350 13.87 9.31 -33.54
CA ILE A 350 12.71 8.44 -33.51
C ILE A 350 13.06 7.13 -32.80
N LYS A 351 12.09 6.58 -32.08
CA LYS A 351 12.14 5.24 -31.49
C LYS A 351 10.81 4.54 -31.68
N ASN A 352 10.88 3.34 -32.25
CA ASN A 352 9.72 2.47 -32.37
C ASN A 352 9.77 1.43 -31.25
N LYS A 353 8.78 1.47 -30.35
CA LYS A 353 8.67 0.52 -29.24
C LYS A 353 7.22 0.07 -29.09
N ASP A 354 7.04 -1.24 -28.96
CA ASP A 354 5.72 -1.89 -28.78
C ASP A 354 4.71 -1.58 -29.91
N GLY A 355 5.18 -1.18 -31.09
CA GLY A 355 4.35 -0.75 -32.22
C GLY A 355 3.79 0.67 -32.09
N ILE A 356 4.39 1.49 -31.24
CA ILE A 356 4.18 2.93 -31.14
C ILE A 356 5.48 3.62 -31.58
N SER A 357 5.35 4.62 -32.44
CA SER A 357 6.44 5.47 -32.89
C SER A 357 6.49 6.73 -32.05
N TRP A 358 7.65 6.96 -31.44
CA TRP A 358 7.94 8.10 -30.60
C TRP A 358 8.99 8.98 -31.26
N GLU A 359 8.86 10.27 -31.03
CA GLU A 359 9.80 11.30 -31.45
C GLU A 359 10.38 11.99 -30.24
N LEU A 360 11.67 12.28 -30.30
CA LEU A 360 12.40 13.08 -29.34
C LEU A 360 12.99 14.29 -30.06
N ASP A 361 12.61 15.48 -29.59
CA ASP A 361 13.18 16.77 -30.01
C ASP A 361 14.04 17.31 -28.87
N LEU A 362 15.33 17.57 -29.15
CA LEU A 362 16.27 18.21 -28.24
C LEU A 362 16.73 19.53 -28.85
N SER A 363 16.54 20.63 -28.13
CA SER A 363 16.88 21.98 -28.57
C SER A 363 17.62 22.77 -27.51
N LEU A 364 18.50 23.65 -27.96
CA LEU A 364 19.11 24.72 -27.18
C LEU A 364 18.70 26.08 -27.72
N ALA A 365 18.39 27.02 -26.84
CA ALA A 365 18.28 28.44 -27.18
C ALA A 365 19.22 29.24 -26.28
N ASN A 366 19.82 30.32 -26.78
CA ASN A 366 20.64 31.19 -25.94
C ASN A 366 19.81 31.74 -24.78
N ASP A 367 20.36 31.64 -23.58
CA ASP A 367 19.89 32.38 -22.42
C ASP A 367 20.69 33.70 -22.37
N ASN A 368 20.13 34.79 -21.86
CA ASN A 368 20.69 36.15 -21.97
C ASN A 368 22.05 36.37 -21.27
N ALA A 369 22.73 35.30 -20.83
CA ALA A 369 24.06 35.29 -20.23
C ALA A 369 25.07 34.53 -21.12
N PRO A 370 26.35 34.95 -21.14
CA PRO A 370 27.40 34.22 -21.86
C PRO A 370 27.45 32.75 -21.43
N SER A 371 27.52 31.83 -22.40
CA SER A 371 27.60 30.38 -22.17
C SER A 371 26.40 29.72 -21.50
N ALA A 372 25.31 30.45 -21.27
CA ALA A 372 24.07 29.91 -20.73
C ALA A 372 23.05 29.62 -21.83
N TYR A 373 22.38 28.48 -21.73
CA TYR A 373 21.39 28.05 -22.70
C TYR A 373 20.14 27.51 -22.02
N GLN A 374 19.00 27.76 -22.65
CA GLN A 374 17.73 27.11 -22.35
C GLN A 374 17.68 25.77 -23.11
N LEU A 375 17.83 24.69 -22.35
CA LEU A 375 17.65 23.32 -22.83
C LEU A 375 16.15 23.00 -22.85
N ARG A 376 15.69 22.46 -23.98
CA ARG A 376 14.33 21.95 -24.13
C ARG A 376 14.36 20.57 -24.76
N LEU A 377 13.80 19.61 -24.04
CA LEU A 377 13.64 18.22 -24.47
C LEU A 377 12.16 17.87 -24.50
N VAL A 378 11.69 17.36 -25.63
CA VAL A 378 10.30 16.93 -25.81
C VAL A 378 10.28 15.52 -26.35
N VAL A 379 9.47 14.66 -25.74
CA VAL A 379 9.19 13.32 -26.25
C VAL A 379 7.70 13.22 -26.54
N LYS A 380 7.32 12.79 -27.74
CA LYS A 380 5.91 12.70 -28.14
C LYS A 380 5.59 11.50 -29.02
N VAL A 381 4.36 11.02 -28.97
CA VAL A 381 3.83 9.98 -29.86
C VAL A 381 3.57 10.58 -31.23
N VAL A 382 4.14 9.99 -32.28
CA VAL A 382 3.94 10.41 -33.68
C VAL A 382 2.89 9.54 -34.37
N SER A 383 2.96 8.23 -34.15
CA SER A 383 2.03 7.27 -34.76
C SER A 383 1.98 5.96 -33.97
N GLY A 384 0.93 5.17 -34.19
CA GLY A 384 0.77 3.86 -33.55
C GLY A 384 -0.56 3.22 -33.91
N ASP A 385 -0.66 1.91 -33.74
CA ASP A 385 -1.91 1.19 -33.90
C ASP A 385 -2.99 1.75 -32.95
N LYS A 386 -4.20 2.04 -33.44
CA LYS A 386 -5.28 2.66 -32.65
C LYS A 386 -5.64 1.87 -31.37
N LYS A 387 -5.63 0.54 -31.42
CA LYS A 387 -5.90 -0.30 -30.23
C LYS A 387 -4.75 -0.22 -29.24
N LYS A 388 -3.50 -0.08 -29.72
CA LYS A 388 -2.33 0.13 -28.86
C LYS A 388 -2.30 1.53 -28.25
N LEU A 389 -2.62 2.56 -29.04
CA LEU A 389 -2.75 3.94 -28.59
C LEU A 389 -3.91 4.16 -27.60
N ALA A 390 -4.90 3.28 -27.56
CA ALA A 390 -5.99 3.30 -26.59
C ALA A 390 -5.68 2.56 -25.28
N LYS A 391 -4.62 1.74 -25.27
CA LYS A 391 -4.10 1.05 -24.07
C LYS A 391 -3.14 1.92 -23.26
N ILE A 392 -2.76 3.07 -23.81
CA ILE A 392 -1.94 4.11 -23.21
C ILE A 392 -2.78 5.35 -22.97
#